data_AF-A0A916LJD0-F1
#
_entry.id   AF-A0A916LJD0-F1
#
_cell.length_a   1.000
_cell.length_b   1.000
_cell.length_c   1.000
_cell.angle_alpha   90.00
_cell.angle_beta   90.00
_cell.angle_gamma   90.00
#
_symmetry.space_group_name_H-M   'P 1'
#
loop_
_entity.id
_entity.type
_entity.pdbx_description
1 polymer ?
#
loop_
_entity_poly.entity_id
_entity_poly.type
_entity_poly.pdbx_seq_one_letter_code
_entity_poly.pdbx_strand_id
1 'polypeptide(L)' 'MRINLKTKDKNENFIQGNFYSLGFDPLNRLLYCSDAKDYVQKGEVYIYDLSGKFVKKFQAGIIPSSFAFAY' A
#
# COMPACT_ATOMS: atom_id res chain seq x y z
N MET A 1 -3.44 9.98 4.79
CA MET A 1 -3.40 11.42 5.08
C MET A 1 -1.98 11.87 5.35
N ARG A 2 -1.50 12.93 4.69
CA ARG A 2 -0.18 13.51 4.97
C ARG A 2 -0.36 14.79 5.78
N ILE A 3 0.26 14.86 6.95
CA ILE A 3 0.25 16.05 7.81
C ILE A 3 1.61 16.73 7.70
N ASN A 4 1.62 18.02 7.40
CA ASN A 4 2.83 18.82 7.58
C ASN A 4 3.05 19.02 9.09
N LEU A 5 4.10 18.44 9.64
CA LEU A 5 4.39 18.49 11.09
C LEU A 5 4.73 19.91 11.59
N LYS A 6 5.21 20.79 10.70
CA LYS A 6 5.57 22.18 11.04
C LYS A 6 4.37 23.12 10.97
N THR A 7 3.58 23.03 9.91
CA THR A 7 2.43 23.92 9.70
C THR A 7 1.12 23.36 10.25
N LYS A 8 1.09 22.06 10.60
CA LYS A 8 -0.09 21.28 10.98
C LYS A 8 -1.16 21.18 9.89
N ASP A 9 -0.85 21.61 8.67
CA ASP A 9 -1.78 21.52 7.54
C ASP A 9 -1.95 20.08 7.08
N LYS A 10 -3.19 19.75 6.71
CA LYS A 10 -3.53 18.50 6.03
C LYS A 10 -3.38 18.70 4.54
N ASN A 11 -2.49 17.93 3.92
CA ASN A 11 -2.43 17.81 2.47
C ASN A 11 -3.30 16.63 2.01
N GLU A 12 -3.44 16.51 0.69
CA GLU A 12 -4.03 15.34 0.05
C GLU A 12 -3.42 14.04 0.61
N ASN A 13 -4.23 12.98 0.58
CA ASN A 13 -3.79 11.66 0.96
C ASN A 13 -2.62 11.24 0.07
N PHE A 14 -1.49 10.89 0.69
CA PHE A 14 -0.30 10.39 -0.02
C PHE A 14 -0.66 9.25 -0.98
N ILE A 15 -1.44 8.28 -0.51
CA ILE A 15 -2.12 7.26 -1.32
C ILE A 15 -3.53 7.15 -0.74
N GLN A 16 -4.54 7.09 -1.60
CA GLN A 16 -5.94 6.86 -1.21
C GLN A 16 -6.25 5.37 -1.19
N GLY A 17 -6.91 4.89 -0.13
CA GLY A 17 -7.34 3.50 0.01
C GLY A 17 -7.44 3.07 1.48
N ASN A 18 -8.23 2.02 1.72
CA ASN A 18 -8.25 1.32 3.00
C ASN A 18 -7.45 0.03 2.82
N PHE A 19 -6.21 0.04 3.26
CA PHE A 19 -5.32 -1.10 3.09
C PHE A 19 -5.28 -1.95 4.36
N TYR A 20 -5.30 -3.26 4.18
CA TYR A 20 -5.28 -4.23 5.25
C TYR A 20 -3.86 -4.48 5.77
N SER A 21 -2.87 -4.49 4.87
CA SER A 21 -1.46 -4.65 5.20
C SER A 21 -0.56 -3.85 4.26
N LEU A 22 0.64 -3.53 4.73
CA LEU A 22 1.67 -2.79 4.01
C LEU A 22 2.98 -3.56 4.02
N GLY A 23 3.70 -3.52 2.90
CA GLY A 23 5.06 -4.06 2.75
C GLY A 23 5.94 -3.06 2.02
N PHE A 24 7.12 -2.76 2.56
CA PHE A 24 8.09 -1.89 1.90
C PHE A 24 9.26 -2.71 1.38
N ASP A 25 9.52 -2.63 0.07
CA ASP A 25 10.69 -3.19 -0.58
C ASP A 25 11.82 -2.14 -0.59
N PRO A 26 12.81 -2.23 0.31
CA PRO A 26 13.91 -1.26 0.36
C PRO A 26 14.80 -1.25 -0.89
N LEU A 27 14.97 -2.38 -1.58
CA LEU A 27 15.85 -2.46 -2.74
C LEU A 27 15.24 -1.76 -3.95
N ASN A 28 13.97 -2.09 -4.26
CA ASN A 28 13.27 -1.52 -5.41
C ASN A 28 12.58 -0.18 -5.09
N ARG A 29 12.53 0.21 -3.81
CA ARG A 29 11.87 1.43 -3.32
C ARG A 29 10.38 1.45 -3.68
N LEU A 30 9.72 0.33 -3.47
CA LEU A 30 8.29 0.12 -3.77
C LEU A 30 7.50 -0.12 -2.49
N LEU A 31 6.30 0.45 -2.43
CA LEU A 31 5.32 0.22 -1.37
C LEU A 31 4.21 -0.69 -1.89
N TYR A 32 4.05 -1.83 -1.23
CA TYR A 32 3.00 -2.81 -1.47
C TYR A 32 1.89 -2.59 -0.46
N CYS A 33 0.66 -2.44 -0.93
CA CYS A 33 -0.52 -2.19 -0.12
C CYS A 33 -1.59 -3.24 -0.45
N SER A 34 -2.03 -4.01 0.53
CA SER A 34 -3.03 -5.04 0.31
C SER A 34 -4.45 -4.54 0.58
N ASP A 35 -5.40 -4.99 -0.23
CA ASP A 35 -6.84 -4.83 -0.02
C ASP A 35 -7.47 -6.22 0.16
N ALA A 36 -7.97 -6.50 1.38
CA ALA A 36 -8.64 -7.75 1.71
C ALA A 36 -10.08 -7.82 1.19
N LYS A 37 -10.62 -6.70 0.67
CA LYS A 37 -11.99 -6.52 0.20
C LYS A 37 -13.02 -6.79 1.30
N ASP A 38 -13.59 -7.97 1.33
CA ASP A 38 -14.65 -8.41 2.25
C ASP A 38 -14.21 -9.56 3.16
N TYR A 39 -12.91 -9.88 3.18
CA TYR A 39 -12.32 -10.98 3.96
C TYR A 39 -12.75 -12.40 3.55
N VAL A 40 -13.53 -12.54 2.48
CA VAL A 40 -14.01 -13.84 1.97
C VAL A 40 -13.48 -14.11 0.58
N GLN A 41 -13.50 -13.10 -0.30
CA GLN A 41 -13.00 -13.25 -1.67
C GLN A 41 -11.50 -12.99 -1.79
N LYS A 42 -10.93 -13.31 -2.96
CA LYS A 42 -9.54 -12.99 -3.29
C LYS A 42 -9.29 -11.47 -3.24
N GLY A 43 -8.31 -11.07 -2.44
CA GLY A 43 -7.86 -9.69 -2.32
C GLY A 43 -7.03 -9.21 -3.50
N GLU A 44 -6.57 -7.97 -3.41
CA GLU A 44 -5.66 -7.35 -4.37
C GLU A 44 -4.45 -6.75 -3.65
N VAL A 45 -3.32 -6.70 -4.35
CA VAL A 45 -2.13 -5.97 -3.89
C VAL A 45 -1.84 -4.88 -4.90
N TYR A 46 -1.82 -3.64 -4.41
CA TYR A 46 -1.47 -2.44 -5.15
C TYR A 46 -0.02 -2.10 -4.86
N ILE A 47 0.72 -1.66 -5.87
CA ILE A 47 2.13 -1.29 -5.77
C ILE A 47 2.26 0.17 -6.16
N TYR A 48 2.92 0.94 -5.30
CA TYR A 48 3.19 2.35 -5.48
C TYR A 48 4.69 2.62 -5.37
N ASP A 49 5.17 3.66 -6.03
CA ASP A 49 6.51 4.19 -5.76
C ASP A 49 6.51 5.11 -4.53
N LEU A 50 7.69 5.59 -4.12
CA LEU A 50 7.84 6.49 -2.97
C LEU A 50 7.25 7.89 -3.15
N SER A 51 6.82 8.26 -4.36
CA SER A 51 6.07 9.50 -4.59
C SER A 51 4.56 9.31 -4.35
N GLY A 52 4.11 8.07 -4.14
CA GLY A 52 2.69 7.72 -4.03
C GLY A 52 2.04 7.43 -5.38
N LYS A 53 2.83 7.36 -6.46
CA LYS A 53 2.31 7.07 -7.79
C LYS A 53 2.05 5.58 -7.95
N PHE A 54 0.87 5.25 -8.48
CA PHE A 54 0.51 3.87 -8.81
C PHE A 54 1.46 3.30 -9.87
N VAL A 55 1.98 2.10 -9.60
CA VAL A 55 2.85 1.34 -10.51
C VAL A 55 2.06 0.22 -11.18
N LYS A 56 1.50 -0.69 -10.39
CA LYS A 56 0.68 -1.81 -10.87
C LYS A 56 -0.11 -2.44 -9.73
N LYS A 57 -0.99 -3.39 -10.06
CA LYS A 57 -1.65 -4.26 -9.08
C LYS A 57 -1.72 -5.71 -9.56
N PHE A 58 -1.94 -6.62 -8.63
CA PHE A 58 -2.21 -8.02 -8.93
C PHE A 58 -3.19 -8.62 -7.92
N GLN A 59 -3.90 -9.66 -8.35
CA GLN A 59 -4.78 -10.42 -7.46
C GLN A 59 -3.96 -11.31 -6.52
N ALA A 60 -4.33 -11.34 -5.26
CA ALA A 60 -3.71 -12.19 -4.24
C ALA A 60 -4.70 -13.25 -3.73
N GLY A 61 -4.32 -13.97 -2.67
CA GLY A 61 -5.20 -14.88 -1.96
C GLY A 61 -6.28 -14.16 -1.15
N ILE A 62 -7.01 -14.93 -0.34
CA ILE A 62 -7.95 -14.40 0.65
C ILE A 62 -7.15 -13.76 1.78
N ILE A 63 -7.50 -12.52 2.16
CA ILE A 63 -6.87 -11.76 3.25
C ILE A 63 -5.34 -11.70 3.14
N PRO A 64 -4.78 -11.05 2.08
CA PRO A 64 -3.35 -10.83 1.96
C PRO A 64 -2.83 -9.94 3.11
N SER A 65 -2.11 -10.52 4.07
CA SER A 65 -1.81 -9.88 5.36
C SER A 65 -0.33 -9.63 5.64
N SER A 66 0.58 -10.26 4.90
CA SER A 66 2.02 -10.17 5.16
C SER A 66 2.83 -10.18 3.86
N PHE A 67 3.96 -9.47 3.90
CA PHE A 67 4.89 -9.36 2.77
C PHE A 67 6.28 -9.78 3.23
N ALA A 68 6.98 -10.53 2.38
CA ALA A 68 8.39 -10.85 2.54
C ALA A 68 9.10 -10.60 1.22
N PHE A 69 10.28 -9.99 1.29
CA PHE A 69 11.12 -9.70 0.14
C PHE A 69 12.37 -10.55 0.25
N ALA A 70 12.52 -11.51 -0.68
CA ALA A 70 13.73 -12.31 -0.80
C ALA A 70 14.70 -11.59 -1.73
N TYR A 71 15.93 -11.46 -1.29
CA TYR A 71 17.04 -10.84 -2.03
C TYR A 71 18.16 -11.86 -2.21
#